data_AF-A0A1C2XR74-F1
#
_entry.id   AF-A0A1C2XR74-F1
#
_cell.length_a   1.000
_cell.length_b   1.000
_cell.length_c   1.000
_cell.angle_alpha   90.00
_cell.angle_beta   90.00
_cell.angle_gamma   90.00
#
_symmetry.space_group_name_H-M   'P 1'
#
loop_
_entity.id
_entity.type
_entity.pdbx_description
1 polymer ?
#
loop_
_entity_poly.entity_id
_entity_poly.type
_entity_poly.pdbx_seq_one_letter_code
_entity_poly.pdbx_strand_id
1 'polypeptide(L)'
;MNASGYEIDPNLSNWLYSEIYLNNTALSTLSSSLRQGVTAHEMGHAFGLAHYNSNPTGSIMCQTAYGRTVQTVQQEDNDAINAKY
;
A
#
# COMPACT_ATOMS: atom_id res chain seq x y z
N MET A 1 12.30 -10.60 33.87
CA MET A 1 12.45 -11.13 32.50
C MET A 1 12.99 -10.00 31.66
N ASN A 2 14.23 -10.10 31.20
CA ASN A 2 14.88 -9.05 30.39
C ASN A 2 14.63 -9.39 28.92
N ALA A 3 13.72 -8.68 28.26
CA ALA A 3 13.48 -8.84 26.84
C ALA A 3 14.51 -8.00 26.09
N SER A 4 15.59 -8.64 25.64
CA SER A 4 16.48 -8.04 24.65
C SER A 4 15.77 -8.03 23.30
N GLY A 5 15.09 -6.91 22.99
CA GLY A 5 14.53 -6.69 21.66
C GLY A 5 15.68 -6.64 20.65
N TYR A 6 15.69 -7.57 19.70
CA TYR A 6 16.51 -7.45 18.50
C TYR A 6 15.83 -6.45 17.56
N GLU A 7 16.61 -5.59 16.94
CA GLU A 7 16.14 -4.74 15.85
C GLU A 7 16.02 -5.64 14.60
N ILE A 8 14.79 -5.88 14.13
CA ILE A 8 14.58 -6.55 12.84
C ILE A 8 14.86 -5.52 11.76
N ASP A 9 15.84 -5.80 10.89
CA ASP A 9 15.93 -5.08 9.62
C ASP A 9 14.72 -5.46 8.77
N PRO A 10 13.79 -4.52 8.49
CA PRO A 10 12.59 -4.81 7.73
C PRO A 10 12.86 -5.34 6.32
N ASN A 11 14.07 -5.15 5.80
CA ASN A 11 14.47 -5.59 4.46
C ASN A 11 15.12 -6.98 4.44
N LEU A 12 15.46 -7.55 5.60
CA LEU A 12 16.21 -8.82 5.70
C LEU A 12 15.42 -9.95 6.38
N SER A 13 14.14 -9.73 6.71
CA SER A 13 13.30 -10.72 7.39
C SER A 13 11.87 -10.73 6.87
N ASN A 14 11.29 -11.92 6.73
CA ASN A 14 9.87 -12.08 6.44
C ASN A 14 9.06 -11.76 7.69
N TRP A 15 8.10 -10.85 7.54
CA TRP A 15 7.19 -10.46 8.60
C TRP A 15 6.02 -11.45 8.66
N LEU A 16 5.63 -11.87 9.86
CA LEU A 16 4.48 -12.77 10.05
C LEU A 16 3.16 -12.10 9.66
N TYR A 17 3.07 -10.78 9.83
CA TYR A 17 1.88 -9.98 9.53
C TYR A 17 2.26 -8.54 9.15
N SER A 18 1.30 -7.83 8.56
CA SER A 18 1.34 -6.38 8.31
C SER A 18 0.06 -5.77 8.86
N GLU A 19 0.16 -4.60 9.50
CA GLU A 19 -0.98 -3.85 10.03
C GLU A 19 -1.25 -2.61 9.18
N ILE A 20 -2.51 -2.41 8.80
CA ILE A 20 -2.98 -1.24 8.06
C ILE A 20 -3.89 -0.41 8.96
N TYR A 21 -3.56 0.86 9.13
CA TYR A 21 -4.35 1.82 9.90
C TYR A 21 -5.11 2.76 8.95
N LEU A 22 -6.43 2.64 8.95
CA LEU A 22 -7.30 3.48 8.14
C LEU A 22 -7.91 4.61 8.98
N ASN A 23 -7.75 5.86 8.53
CA ASN A 23 -8.41 7.00 9.16
C ASN A 23 -9.90 7.02 8.77
N ASN A 24 -10.75 6.50 9.64
CA ASN A 24 -12.19 6.39 9.40
C ASN A 24 -12.86 7.74 9.14
N THR A 25 -12.47 8.79 9.87
CA THR A 25 -13.00 10.15 9.66
C THR A 25 -12.70 10.63 8.25
N ALA A 26 -11.44 10.51 7.79
CA ALA A 26 -11.05 10.88 6.43
C ALA A 26 -11.78 10.02 5.39
N LEU A 27 -11.79 8.70 5.55
CA LEU A 27 -12.44 7.78 4.61
C LEU A 27 -13.94 8.01 4.49
N SER A 28 -14.63 8.37 5.58
CA SER A 28 -16.08 8.61 5.57
C SER A 28 -16.50 9.75 4.64
N THR A 29 -15.58 10.68 4.34
CA THR A 29 -15.83 11.80 3.41
C THR A 29 -15.66 11.41 1.95
N LEU A 30 -15.10 10.22 1.66
CA LEU A 30 -14.80 9.76 0.32
C LEU A 30 -15.92 8.90 -0.26
N SER A 31 -16.03 8.91 -1.60
CA SER A 31 -16.91 7.97 -2.31
C SER A 31 -16.51 6.51 -2.04
N SER A 32 -17.42 5.56 -2.26
CA SER A 32 -17.09 4.13 -2.14
C SER A 32 -15.90 3.72 -3.01
N SER A 33 -15.84 4.23 -4.24
CA SER A 33 -14.74 3.97 -5.18
C SER A 33 -13.39 4.50 -4.66
N LEU A 34 -13.37 5.73 -4.12
CA LEU A 34 -12.15 6.29 -3.53
C LEU A 34 -11.71 5.53 -2.27
N ARG A 35 -12.66 5.10 -1.43
CA ARG A 35 -12.34 4.25 -0.27
C ARG A 35 -11.72 2.93 -0.69
N GLN A 36 -12.30 2.27 -1.70
CA GLN A 36 -11.72 1.05 -2.28
C GLN A 36 -10.29 1.30 -2.79
N GLY A 37 -10.06 2.40 -3.51
CA GLY A 37 -8.72 2.72 -4.02
C GLY A 37 -7.70 3.01 -2.92
N VAL A 38 -8.08 3.68 -1.83
CA VAL A 38 -7.22 3.86 -0.66
C VAL A 38 -6.92 2.52 0.00
N THR A 39 -7.92 1.68 0.24
CA THR A 39 -7.69 0.35 0.82
C THR A 39 -6.77 -0.50 -0.07
N ALA A 40 -6.96 -0.47 -1.39
CA ALA A 40 -6.10 -1.20 -2.33
C ALA A 40 -4.64 -0.69 -2.32
N HIS A 41 -4.45 0.63 -2.20
CA HIS A 41 -3.12 1.25 -2.07
C HIS A 41 -2.39 0.77 -0.82
N GLU A 42 -3.05 0.80 0.34
CA GLU A 42 -2.44 0.33 1.60
C GLU A 42 -2.15 -1.18 1.56
N MET A 43 -3.02 -1.98 0.90
CA MET A 43 -2.73 -3.40 0.68
C MET A 43 -1.49 -3.61 -0.18
N GLY A 44 -1.23 -2.75 -1.18
CA GLY A 44 0.00 -2.78 -1.96
C GLY A 44 1.25 -2.58 -1.10
N HIS A 45 1.20 -1.68 -0.11
CA HIS A 45 2.28 -1.55 0.89
C HIS A 45 2.45 -2.82 1.73
N ALA A 46 1.35 -3.46 2.14
CA ALA A 46 1.40 -4.73 2.86
C ALA A 46 2.03 -5.86 2.01
N PHE A 47 1.87 -5.83 0.68
CA PHE A 47 2.56 -6.72 -0.26
C PHE A 47 3.99 -6.27 -0.60
N GLY A 48 4.46 -5.17 -0.03
CA GLY A 48 5.83 -4.67 -0.18
C GLY A 48 6.06 -3.80 -1.42
N LEU A 49 5.01 -3.22 -2.01
CA LEU A 49 5.13 -2.22 -3.06
C LEU A 49 5.40 -0.83 -2.45
N ALA A 50 6.29 -0.07 -3.09
CA ALA A 50 6.53 1.34 -2.79
C ALA A 50 5.57 2.24 -3.57
N HIS A 51 5.47 3.52 -3.17
CA HIS A 51 4.70 4.51 -3.92
C HIS A 51 5.21 4.65 -5.37
N TYR A 52 4.29 4.89 -6.31
CA TYR A 52 4.62 5.21 -7.70
C TYR A 52 3.97 6.51 -8.17
N ASN A 53 4.34 7.61 -7.52
CA ASN A 53 3.71 8.92 -7.70
C ASN A 53 3.89 9.55 -9.10
N SER A 54 4.85 9.06 -9.89
CA SER A 54 5.03 9.50 -11.28
C SER A 54 4.08 8.81 -12.27
N ASN A 55 3.28 7.82 -11.84
CA ASN A 55 2.26 7.18 -12.68
C ASN A 55 0.82 7.30 -12.14
N PRO A 56 0.23 8.50 -12.15
CA PRO A 56 -1.11 8.74 -11.60
C PRO A 56 -2.24 8.01 -12.33
N THR A 57 -2.05 7.68 -13.61
CA THR A 57 -3.06 7.00 -14.43
C THR A 57 -2.85 5.49 -14.53
N GLY A 58 -1.68 5.01 -14.13
CA GLY A 58 -1.27 3.62 -14.33
C GLY A 58 -0.98 2.85 -13.06
N SER A 59 -0.91 3.48 -11.87
CA SER A 59 -0.58 2.79 -10.61
C SER A 59 -1.62 3.04 -9.53
N ILE A 60 -2.07 1.97 -8.85
CA ILE A 60 -2.77 2.10 -7.56
C ILE A 60 -1.84 2.59 -6.45
N MET A 61 -0.53 2.37 -6.59
CA MET A 61 0.53 2.86 -5.69
C MET A 61 0.86 4.34 -5.87
N CYS A 62 0.28 5.04 -6.85
CA CYS A 62 0.29 6.49 -6.86
C CYS A 62 -0.58 7.02 -5.71
N GLN A 63 -0.10 8.00 -4.95
CA GLN A 63 -0.88 8.60 -3.88
C GLN A 63 -1.96 9.53 -4.46
N THR A 64 -3.13 9.62 -3.79
CA THR A 64 -4.22 10.53 -4.21
C THR A 64 -3.75 11.98 -4.32
N ALA A 65 -2.84 12.43 -3.44
CA ALA A 65 -2.27 13.77 -3.47
C ALA A 65 -1.46 14.09 -4.75
N TYR A 66 -1.02 13.06 -5.49
CA TYR A 66 -0.31 13.17 -6.76
C TYR A 66 -1.23 12.98 -7.97
N GLY A 67 -2.54 13.02 -7.75
CA GLY A 67 -3.53 12.98 -8.84
C GLY A 67 -3.88 11.58 -9.31
N ARG A 68 -3.71 10.54 -8.47
CA ARG A 68 -4.14 9.18 -8.80
C ARG A 68 -5.57 9.16 -9.33
N THR A 69 -5.77 8.67 -10.56
CA THR A 69 -7.10 8.55 -11.18
C THR A 69 -7.67 7.13 -11.08
N VAL A 70 -6.84 6.13 -10.83
CA VAL A 70 -7.24 4.72 -10.72
C VAL A 70 -7.65 4.35 -9.29
N GLN A 71 -8.63 3.46 -9.15
CA GLN A 71 -9.14 2.98 -7.86
C GLN A 71 -9.07 1.44 -7.71
N THR A 72 -8.45 0.78 -8.69
CA THR A 72 -8.21 -0.67 -8.71
C THR A 72 -6.75 -0.93 -9.05
N VAL A 73 -6.26 -2.12 -8.74
CA VAL A 73 -4.95 -2.61 -9.16
C VAL A 73 -4.81 -2.48 -10.67
N GLN A 74 -3.65 -2.00 -11.13
CA GLN A 74 -3.31 -1.90 -12.54
C GLN A 74 -2.26 -2.94 -12.93
N GLN A 75 -1.99 -3.07 -14.24
CA GLN A 75 -1.07 -4.08 -14.75
C GLN A 75 0.33 -3.95 -14.13
N GLU A 76 0.88 -2.75 -14.03
CA GLU A 76 2.22 -2.53 -13.47
C GLU A 76 2.33 -2.87 -11.98
N ASP A 77 1.26 -2.66 -11.20
CA ASP A 77 1.23 -3.04 -9.79
C ASP A 77 1.24 -4.57 -9.64
N ASN A 78 0.47 -5.26 -10.50
CA ASN A 78 0.43 -6.71 -10.57
C ASN A 78 1.78 -7.30 -11.03
N ASP A 79 2.39 -6.71 -12.06
CA ASP A 79 3.68 -7.14 -12.57
C ASP A 79 4.79 -6.94 -11.52
N ALA A 80 4.72 -5.86 -10.74
CA ALA A 80 5.62 -5.61 -9.62
C ALA A 80 5.48 -6.66 -8.50
N ILE A 81 4.26 -7.10 -8.17
CA ILE A 81 4.03 -8.20 -7.21
C ILE A 81 4.61 -9.51 -7.75
N ASN A 82 4.32 -9.86 -9.00
CA ASN A 82 4.80 -11.10 -9.63
C ASN A 82 6.32 -11.12 -9.82
N ALA A 83 6.98 -9.96 -9.91
CA ALA A 83 8.44 -9.89 -9.94
C ALA A 83 9.06 -10.14 -8.55
N LYS A 84 8.28 -9.97 -7.47
CA LYS A 84 8.72 -10.04 -6.08
C LYS A 84 8.50 -11.41 -5.44
N TYR A 85 7.58 -12.22 -5.97
CA TYR A 85 7.15 -13.53 -5.45
C TYR A 85 6.99 -14.55 -6.58
#